data_AF-A0A940EJY2-F1
#
_entry.id   AF-A0A940EJY2-F1
#
_cell.length_a   1.000
_cell.length_b   1.000
_cell.length_c   1.000
_cell.angle_alpha   90.00
_cell.angle_beta   90.00
_cell.angle_gamma   90.00
#
_symmetry.space_group_name_H-M   'P 1'
#
loop_
_entity.id
_entity.type
_entity.pdbx_description
1 polymer ?
#
loop_
_entity_poly.entity_id
_entity_poly.type
_entity_poly.pdbx_seq_one_letter_code
_entity_poly.pdbx_strand_id
1 'polypeptide(L)'
;MMLLMLRIIIAVSALAVALYPLWGIIWPESYRAELLEDFAGIEQAPISAIKQASAWLWLANAVFAASLAFILRYVAKDNSETNLKWAATCLINHPFLTLASDIGVHFSLARYSTNTSMAIELSGTTLMPLLFGCCLLVIHQNIKSHLPTFD
;
A
#
# COMPACT_ATOMS: atom_id res chain seq x y z
N MET A 1 -1.89 -5.68 27.86
CA MET A 1 -1.52 -6.81 26.96
C MET A 1 -2.12 -6.64 25.57
N MET A 2 -3.46 -6.53 25.43
CA MET A 2 -4.15 -6.36 24.13
C MET A 2 -3.64 -5.19 23.27
N LEU A 3 -3.46 -4.00 23.86
CA LEU A 3 -2.94 -2.82 23.14
C LEU A 3 -1.49 -2.99 22.65
N LEU A 4 -0.66 -3.71 23.40
CA LEU A 4 0.72 -3.99 22.99
C LEU A 4 0.74 -4.94 21.79
N MET A 5 -0.06 -6.00 21.83
CA MET A 5 -0.21 -6.94 20.72
C MET A 5 -0.70 -6.23 19.45
N LEU A 6 -1.71 -5.37 19.57
CA LEU A 6 -2.21 -4.57 18.45
C LEU A 6 -1.11 -3.71 17.81
N ARG A 7 -0.31 -3.02 18.63
CA ARG A 7 0.79 -2.18 18.14
C ARG A 7 1.85 -3.01 17.40
N ILE A 8 2.20 -4.18 17.93
CA ILE A 8 3.16 -5.08 17.29
C ILE A 8 2.61 -5.58 15.94
N ILE A 9 1.35 -6.02 15.90
CA ILE A 9 0.72 -6.48 14.66
C ILE A 9 0.74 -5.38 13.61
N ILE A 10 0.32 -4.16 13.94
CA ILE A 10 0.31 -3.04 13.00
C ILE A 10 1.72 -2.71 12.52
N ALA A 11 2.71 -2.68 13.42
CA ALA A 11 4.09 -2.39 13.08
C ALA A 11 4.69 -3.44 12.13
N VAL A 12 4.49 -4.72 12.43
CA VAL A 12 4.97 -5.83 11.59
C VAL A 12 4.28 -5.81 10.23
N SER A 13 2.97 -5.59 10.17
CA SER A 13 2.25 -5.47 8.91
C SER A 13 2.74 -4.29 8.06
N ALA A 14 2.98 -3.13 8.67
CA ALA A 14 3.51 -1.97 7.97
C ALA A 14 4.89 -2.25 7.35
N LEU A 15 5.76 -2.92 8.11
CA LEU A 15 7.09 -3.31 7.63
C LEU A 15 6.98 -4.36 6.52
N ALA A 16 6.18 -5.41 6.69
CA ALA A 16 6.03 -6.47 5.69
C ALA A 16 5.55 -5.89 4.34
N VAL A 17 4.48 -5.07 4.38
CA VAL A 17 3.91 -4.46 3.17
C VAL A 17 4.91 -3.52 2.49
N ALA A 18 5.64 -2.69 3.25
CA ALA A 18 6.63 -1.78 2.66
C ALA A 18 7.87 -2.50 2.11
N LEU A 19 8.35 -3.55 2.79
CA LEU A 19 9.60 -4.20 2.45
C LEU A 19 9.47 -5.22 1.32
N TYR A 20 8.29 -5.81 1.14
CA TYR A 20 8.08 -6.87 0.15
C TYR A 20 8.43 -6.44 -1.28
N PRO A 21 7.84 -5.38 -1.86
CA PRO A 21 8.23 -4.91 -3.18
C PRO A 21 9.57 -4.14 -3.19
N LEU A 22 10.01 -3.62 -2.03
CA LEU A 22 11.33 -2.99 -1.91
C LEU A 22 12.46 -3.98 -2.19
N TRP A 23 12.25 -5.26 -1.84
CA TRP A 23 13.16 -6.35 -2.18
C TRP A 23 13.46 -6.40 -3.68
N GLY A 24 12.46 -6.20 -4.55
CA GLY A 24 12.64 -6.17 -6.00
C GLY A 24 13.39 -4.95 -6.54
N ILE A 25 13.45 -3.86 -5.78
CA ILE A 25 14.28 -2.69 -6.14
C ILE A 25 15.75 -2.94 -5.79
N ILE A 26 16.01 -3.53 -4.62
CA ILE A 26 17.36 -3.77 -4.08
C ILE A 26 18.00 -4.99 -4.74
N TRP A 27 17.28 -6.11 -4.79
CA TRP A 27 17.70 -7.40 -5.37
C TRP A 27 16.70 -7.88 -6.44
N PRO A 28 16.67 -7.22 -7.61
CA PRO A 28 15.73 -7.51 -8.68
C PRO A 28 15.84 -8.93 -9.25
N GLU A 29 17.03 -9.51 -9.25
CA GLU A 29 17.21 -10.88 -9.78
C GLU A 29 16.45 -11.91 -8.96
N SER A 30 16.50 -11.81 -7.64
CA SER A 30 15.79 -12.73 -6.75
C SER A 30 14.28 -12.47 -6.73
N TYR A 31 13.84 -11.23 -6.94
CA TYR A 31 12.42 -10.87 -7.03
C TYR A 31 11.78 -11.22 -8.37
N ARG A 32 12.57 -11.54 -9.40
CA ARG A 32 12.05 -11.94 -10.72
C ARG A 32 11.10 -13.13 -10.62
N ALA A 33 11.39 -14.10 -9.74
CA ALA A 33 10.55 -15.27 -9.54
C ALA A 33 9.13 -14.89 -9.08
N GLU A 34 9.02 -13.89 -8.20
CA GLU A 34 7.73 -13.36 -7.75
C GLU A 34 6.94 -12.76 -8.92
N LEU A 35 7.59 -11.89 -9.71
CA LEU A 35 6.91 -11.25 -10.85
C LEU A 35 6.52 -12.25 -11.94
N LEU A 36 7.18 -13.40 -12.03
CA LEU A 36 6.83 -14.45 -13.00
C LEU A 36 5.53 -15.16 -12.66
N GLU A 37 5.07 -15.14 -11.40
CA GLU A 37 3.78 -15.70 -11.00
C GLU A 37 2.62 -14.91 -11.64
N ASP A 38 2.75 -13.58 -11.70
CA ASP A 38 1.74 -12.68 -12.26
C ASP A 38 1.98 -12.32 -13.74
N PHE A 39 3.24 -12.31 -14.19
CA PHE A 39 3.65 -11.90 -15.54
C PHE A 39 4.47 -13.00 -16.22
N ALA A 40 3.79 -13.96 -16.83
CA ALA A 40 4.46 -15.01 -17.62
C ALA A 40 5.31 -14.44 -18.78
N GLY A 41 6.48 -15.02 -19.04
CA GLY A 41 7.34 -14.67 -20.18
C GLY A 41 8.40 -13.60 -19.89
N ILE A 42 8.44 -13.02 -18.68
CA ILE A 42 9.40 -11.96 -18.34
C ILE A 42 10.82 -12.49 -18.02
N GLU A 43 11.14 -13.76 -18.29
CA GLU A 43 12.44 -14.37 -17.98
C GLU A 43 13.60 -13.63 -18.66
N GLN A 44 13.34 -12.99 -19.80
CA GLN A 44 14.32 -12.20 -20.54
C GLN A 44 14.27 -10.70 -20.21
N ALA A 45 13.39 -10.27 -19.31
CA ALA A 45 13.29 -8.86 -18.94
C ALA A 45 14.62 -8.38 -18.33
N PRO A 46 15.13 -7.22 -18.77
CA PRO A 46 16.34 -6.64 -18.20
C PRO A 46 16.09 -6.23 -16.75
N ILE A 47 17.16 -6.21 -15.96
CA ILE A 47 17.11 -5.81 -14.53
C ILE A 47 16.44 -4.44 -14.33
N SER A 48 16.63 -3.50 -15.26
CA SER A 48 15.99 -2.19 -15.21
C SER A 48 14.47 -2.25 -15.26
N ALA A 49 13.89 -3.13 -16.08
CA ALA A 49 12.45 -3.33 -16.17
C ALA A 49 11.88 -3.94 -14.88
N ILE A 50 12.59 -4.93 -14.31
CA ILE A 50 12.23 -5.53 -13.02
C ILE A 50 12.26 -4.50 -11.88
N LYS A 51 13.30 -3.67 -11.82
CA LYS A 51 13.39 -2.58 -10.82
C LYS A 51 12.26 -1.57 -11.00
N GLN A 52 11.91 -1.22 -12.24
CA GLN A 52 10.85 -0.26 -12.52
C GLN A 52 9.47 -0.81 -12.12
N ALA A 53 9.18 -2.07 -12.46
CA ALA A 53 7.97 -2.76 -12.01
C ALA A 53 7.89 -2.82 -10.48
N SER A 54 8.99 -3.22 -9.82
CA SER A 54 9.08 -3.27 -8.35
C SER A 54 8.89 -1.90 -7.71
N ALA A 55 9.38 -0.82 -8.35
CA ALA A 55 9.19 0.55 -7.87
C ALA A 55 7.72 1.01 -7.94
N TRP A 56 6.99 0.62 -8.98
CA TRP A 56 5.55 0.87 -9.06
C TRP A 56 4.80 0.13 -7.95
N LEU A 57 5.05 -1.17 -7.79
CA LEU A 57 4.45 -1.96 -6.71
C LEU A 57 4.78 -1.38 -5.32
N TRP A 58 6.03 -0.94 -5.13
CA TRP A 58 6.46 -0.35 -3.88
C TRP A 58 5.74 0.97 -3.59
N LEU A 59 5.47 1.80 -4.60
CA LEU A 59 4.80 3.08 -4.39
C LEU A 59 3.39 2.90 -3.81
N ALA A 60 2.58 1.98 -4.35
CA ALA A 60 1.26 1.67 -3.81
C ALA A 60 1.37 1.12 -2.37
N ASN A 61 2.23 0.13 -2.16
CA ASN A 61 2.42 -0.50 -0.86
C ASN A 61 2.99 0.44 0.20
N ALA A 62 3.87 1.37 -0.18
CA ALA A 62 4.41 2.38 0.72
C ALA A 62 3.32 3.32 1.25
N VAL A 63 2.33 3.67 0.43
CA VAL A 63 1.17 4.46 0.88
C VAL A 63 0.28 3.66 1.82
N PHE A 64 0.06 2.37 1.55
CA PHE A 64 -0.64 1.50 2.49
C PHE A 64 0.11 1.40 3.83
N ALA A 65 1.41 1.13 3.78
CA ALA A 65 2.26 1.05 4.97
C ALA A 65 2.31 2.37 5.75
N ALA A 66 2.33 3.52 5.06
CA ALA A 66 2.22 4.83 5.69
C ALA A 66 0.91 4.98 6.46
N SER A 67 -0.21 4.48 5.92
CA SER A 67 -1.48 4.48 6.64
C SER A 67 -1.41 3.69 7.96
N LEU A 68 -0.80 2.50 7.93
CA LEU A 68 -0.58 1.67 9.11
C LEU A 68 0.35 2.36 10.12
N ALA A 69 1.39 3.05 9.65
CA ALA A 69 2.28 3.83 10.50
C ALA A 69 1.56 4.98 11.21
N PHE A 70 0.64 5.68 10.52
CA PHE A 70 -0.19 6.71 11.14
C PHE A 70 -1.19 6.14 12.15
N ILE A 71 -1.82 5.00 11.85
CA ILE A 71 -2.69 4.29 12.81
C ILE A 71 -1.88 3.86 14.03
N LEU A 72 -0.68 3.31 13.83
CA LEU A 72 0.22 2.92 14.92
C LEU A 72 0.55 4.11 15.80
N ARG A 73 0.91 5.26 15.23
CA ARG A 73 1.18 6.49 15.98
C ARG A 73 -0.03 6.98 16.76
N TYR A 74 -1.22 6.92 16.16
CA TYR A 74 -2.48 7.25 16.83
C TYR A 74 -2.68 6.36 18.08
N VAL A 75 -2.58 5.03 17.94
CA VAL A 75 -2.77 4.06 19.03
C VAL A 75 -1.61 4.07 20.05
N ALA A 76 -0.41 4.50 19.66
CA ALA A 76 0.79 4.40 20.50
C ALA A 76 0.88 5.47 21.59
N LYS A 77 0.66 6.75 21.26
CA LYS A 77 1.00 7.84 22.18
C LYS A 77 0.24 9.13 21.95
N ASP A 78 0.00 9.51 20.70
CA ASP A 78 -0.43 10.89 20.42
C ASP A 78 -1.95 11.06 20.40
N ASN A 79 -2.75 9.98 20.19
CA ASN A 79 -4.20 10.06 19.93
C ASN A 79 -4.59 11.22 19.00
N SER A 80 -3.65 11.64 18.14
CA SER A 80 -3.76 12.88 17.40
C SER A 80 -4.71 12.66 16.25
N GLU A 81 -5.77 13.46 16.22
CA GLU A 81 -6.72 13.50 15.11
C GLU A 81 -6.03 13.66 13.75
N THR A 82 -4.91 14.37 13.70
CA THR A 82 -4.11 14.55 12.49
C THR A 82 -3.56 13.22 11.97
N ASN A 83 -3.09 12.33 12.84
CA ASN A 83 -2.64 10.99 12.44
C ASN A 83 -3.81 10.17 11.87
N LEU A 84 -5.00 10.26 12.46
CA LEU A 84 -6.18 9.56 11.98
C LEU A 84 -6.61 10.06 10.58
N LYS A 85 -6.58 11.39 10.36
CA LYS A 85 -6.84 12.01 9.06
C LYS A 85 -5.83 11.59 8.00
N TRP A 86 -4.54 11.54 8.33
CA TRP A 86 -3.51 11.09 7.39
C TRP A 86 -3.63 9.61 7.06
N ALA A 87 -3.87 8.76 8.06
CA ALA A 87 -4.16 7.35 7.85
C ALA A 87 -5.33 7.16 6.87
N ALA A 88 -6.42 7.88 7.11
CA ALA A 88 -7.61 7.83 6.27
C ALA A 88 -7.34 8.30 4.83
N THR A 89 -6.62 9.42 4.68
CA THR A 89 -6.21 9.94 3.37
C THR A 89 -5.38 8.92 2.60
N CYS A 90 -4.40 8.28 3.24
CA CYS A 90 -3.59 7.24 2.60
C CYS A 90 -4.44 6.05 2.14
N LEU A 91 -5.34 5.56 3.00
CA LEU A 91 -6.22 4.43 2.68
C LEU A 91 -7.20 4.72 1.54
N ILE A 92 -7.75 5.94 1.49
CA ILE A 92 -8.65 6.37 0.40
C ILE A 92 -7.91 6.45 -0.93
N ASN A 93 -6.66 6.92 -0.92
CA ASN A 93 -5.86 7.04 -2.14
C ASN A 93 -5.24 5.73 -2.61
N HIS A 94 -5.05 4.77 -1.70
CA HIS A 94 -4.45 3.46 -1.99
C HIS A 94 -5.02 2.73 -3.23
N PRO A 95 -6.34 2.57 -3.41
CA PRO A 95 -6.89 1.90 -4.60
C PRO A 95 -6.47 2.57 -5.92
N PHE A 96 -6.46 3.90 -5.97
CA PHE A 96 -6.06 4.63 -7.17
C PHE A 96 -4.57 4.47 -7.48
N LEU A 97 -3.74 4.43 -6.44
CA LEU A 97 -2.32 4.16 -6.58
C LEU A 97 -2.04 2.71 -6.96
N THR A 98 -2.85 1.77 -6.48
CA THR A 98 -2.77 0.35 -6.88
C THR A 98 -3.04 0.24 -8.39
N LEU A 99 -4.14 0.83 -8.87
CA LEU A 99 -4.46 0.88 -10.30
C LEU A 99 -3.34 1.53 -11.13
N ALA A 100 -2.81 2.67 -10.69
CA ALA A 100 -1.70 3.33 -11.36
C ALA A 100 -0.43 2.46 -11.39
N SER A 101 -0.19 1.71 -10.31
CA SER A 101 0.96 0.80 -10.19
C SER A 101 0.79 -0.41 -11.10
N ASP A 102 -0.39 -1.01 -11.18
CA ASP A 102 -0.69 -2.11 -12.09
C ASP A 102 -0.43 -1.69 -13.54
N ILE A 103 -0.93 -0.50 -13.91
CA ILE A 103 -0.66 0.09 -15.23
C ILE A 103 0.84 0.27 -15.45
N GLY A 104 1.56 0.83 -14.46
CA GLY A 104 3.00 1.07 -14.53
C GLY A 104 3.83 -0.21 -14.65
N VAL A 105 3.47 -1.27 -13.93
CA VAL A 105 4.10 -2.59 -14.02
C VAL A 105 3.90 -3.18 -15.41
N HIS A 106 2.66 -3.19 -15.90
CA HIS A 106 2.35 -3.68 -17.25
C HIS A 106 3.14 -2.91 -18.31
N PHE A 107 3.21 -1.58 -18.24
CA PHE A 107 4.03 -0.81 -19.19
C PHE A 107 5.51 -1.16 -19.13
N SER A 108 6.03 -1.46 -17.94
CA SER A 108 7.44 -1.83 -17.74
C SER A 108 7.76 -3.21 -18.31
N LEU A 109 6.80 -4.14 -18.26
CA LEU A 109 7.00 -5.56 -18.59
C LEU A 109 6.33 -6.02 -19.89
N ALA A 110 5.43 -5.24 -20.50
CA ALA A 110 4.60 -5.65 -21.64
C ALA A 110 5.39 -6.09 -22.87
N ARG A 111 6.62 -5.59 -23.05
CA ARG A 111 7.50 -5.98 -24.17
C ARG A 111 8.18 -7.33 -23.99
N TYR A 112 8.16 -7.85 -22.76
CA TYR A 112 8.82 -9.10 -22.37
C TYR A 112 7.79 -10.18 -22.03
N SER A 113 6.62 -9.78 -21.51
CA SER A 113 5.53 -10.70 -21.18
C SER A 113 4.93 -11.35 -22.44
N THR A 114 4.65 -12.65 -22.36
CA THR A 114 3.86 -13.37 -23.38
C THR A 114 2.37 -13.04 -23.30
N ASN A 115 1.92 -12.56 -22.13
CA ASN A 115 0.55 -12.07 -21.93
C ASN A 115 0.55 -10.54 -21.99
N THR A 116 0.02 -10.00 -23.10
CA THR A 116 -0.13 -8.55 -23.31
C THR A 116 -1.49 -8.02 -22.86
N SER A 117 -2.40 -8.91 -22.43
CA SER A 117 -3.72 -8.53 -21.93
C SER A 117 -3.60 -8.02 -20.50
N MET A 118 -3.88 -6.73 -20.32
CA MET A 118 -4.01 -6.11 -19.00
C MET A 118 -5.43 -6.34 -18.51
N ALA A 119 -5.60 -7.21 -17.51
CA ALA A 119 -6.84 -7.31 -16.76
C ALA A 119 -6.73 -6.37 -15.56
N ILE A 120 -7.48 -5.26 -15.59
CA ILE A 120 -7.62 -4.40 -14.41
C ILE A 120 -8.64 -5.06 -13.49
N GLU A 121 -8.15 -5.73 -12.45
CA GLU A 121 -9.01 -6.38 -11.47
C GLU A 121 -9.43 -5.41 -10.37
N LEU A 122 -10.66 -4.90 -10.48
CA LEU A 122 -11.29 -4.15 -9.39
C LEU A 122 -11.89 -5.14 -8.38
N SER A 123 -11.03 -5.68 -7.52
CA SER A 123 -11.43 -6.68 -6.52
C SER A 123 -11.82 -6.04 -5.18
N GLY A 124 -12.49 -6.83 -4.34
CA GLY A 124 -12.84 -6.42 -2.97
C GLY A 124 -11.61 -6.09 -2.11
N THR A 125 -10.46 -6.72 -2.36
CA THR A 125 -9.20 -6.43 -1.64
C THR A 125 -8.63 -5.07 -2.04
N THR A 126 -8.76 -4.67 -3.31
CA THR A 126 -8.37 -3.34 -3.78
C THR A 126 -9.25 -2.23 -3.20
N LEU A 127 -10.55 -2.49 -3.03
CA LEU A 127 -11.52 -1.50 -2.52
C LEU A 127 -11.67 -1.47 -0.99
N MET A 128 -11.32 -2.52 -0.27
CA MET A 128 -11.41 -2.56 1.19
C MET A 128 -10.69 -1.39 1.90
N PRO A 129 -9.47 -0.98 1.48
CA PRO A 129 -8.79 0.20 2.02
C PRO A 129 -9.63 1.47 1.90
N LEU A 130 -10.37 1.67 0.80
CA LEU A 130 -11.25 2.82 0.62
C LEU A 130 -12.32 2.88 1.72
N LEU A 131 -12.97 1.74 1.98
CA LEU A 131 -14.00 1.63 3.02
C LEU A 131 -13.42 1.91 4.41
N PHE A 132 -12.28 1.31 4.74
CA PHE A 132 -11.60 1.58 6.01
C PHE A 132 -11.17 3.04 6.14
N GLY A 133 -10.66 3.66 5.08
CA GLY A 133 -10.35 5.08 5.06
C GLY A 133 -11.57 5.96 5.33
N CYS A 134 -12.70 5.67 4.70
CA CYS A 134 -13.98 6.35 4.97
C CYS A 134 -14.41 6.20 6.44
N CYS A 135 -14.31 4.99 7.01
CA CYS A 135 -14.60 4.76 8.43
C CYS A 135 -13.69 5.59 9.35
N LEU A 136 -12.39 5.66 9.06
CA LEU A 136 -11.46 6.48 9.85
C LEU A 136 -11.78 7.98 9.76
N LEU A 137 -12.23 8.47 8.59
CA LEU A 137 -12.71 9.86 8.46
C LEU A 137 -13.95 10.13 9.31
N VAL A 138 -14.92 9.20 9.32
CA VAL A 138 -16.12 9.33 10.16
C VAL A 138 -15.73 9.36 11.64
N ILE A 139 -14.81 8.49 12.08
CA ILE A 139 -14.30 8.52 13.46
C ILE A 139 -13.63 9.86 13.75
N HIS A 140 -12.77 10.36 12.86
CA HIS A 140 -12.13 11.66 13.00
C HIS A 140 -13.15 12.81 13.17
N GLN A 141 -14.19 12.83 12.34
CA GLN A 141 -15.25 13.84 12.41
C GLN A 141 -16.02 13.79 13.73
N ASN A 142 -16.34 12.59 14.22
CA ASN A 142 -17.05 12.43 15.49
C ASN A 142 -16.21 12.87 16.70
N ILE A 143 -14.90 12.58 16.71
CA ILE A 143 -14.01 13.07 17.77
C ILE A 143 -13.98 14.60 17.76
N LYS A 144 -13.85 15.20 16.58
CA LYS A 144 -13.80 16.66 16.42
C LYS A 144 -15.10 17.34 16.88
N SER A 145 -16.28 16.76 16.60
CA SER A 145 -17.57 17.35 16.99
C SER A 145 -17.87 17.30 18.50
N HIS A 146 -17.15 16.49 19.26
CA HIS A 146 -17.34 16.33 20.71
C HIS A 146 -16.27 17.03 21.57
N LEU A 147 -15.32 17.74 20.95
CA LEU A 147 -14.39 18.61 21.67
C LEU A 147 -14.97 20.02 21.80
N PRO A 148 -14.91 20.66 22.98
CA PRO A 148 -15.36 22.03 23.14
C PRO A 148 -14.51 22.95 22.25
N THR A 149 -15.16 23.63 21.31
CA THR A 149 -14.57 24.75 20.57
C THR A 149 -14.47 25.93 21.53
N PHE A 150 -13.27 26.17 22.07
CA PHE A 150 -12.96 27.44 22.69
C PHE A 150 -12.62 28.43 21.56
N ASP A 151 -13.63 29.16 21.13
CA ASP A 151 -13.47 30.38 20.32
C ASP A 151 -12.91 31.53 21.18
#